data_AF-A0A536SW34-F1
#
_entry.id   AF-A0A536SW34-F1
#
_cell.length_a   1.000
_cell.length_b   1.000
_cell.length_c   1.000
_cell.angle_alpha   90.00
_cell.angle_beta   90.00
_cell.angle_gamma   90.00
#
_symmetry.space_group_name_H-M   'P 1'
#
loop_
_entity.id
_entity.type
_entity.pdbx_description
1 polymer ?
#
loop_
_entity_poly.entity_id
_entity_poly.type
_entity_poly.pdbx_seq_one_letter_code
_entity_poly.pdbx_strand_id
1 'polypeptide(L)' 'MKNRQLEFKTKFWRDAAARLPVRYHADLQRAERVELALGRLVDAFRRVKNALGRRPFHTPRGAH' A
#
# COMPACT_ATOMS: atom_id res chain seq x y z
N MET A 1 31.90 9.42 0.69
CA MET A 1 30.94 8.64 -0.12
C MET A 1 29.56 8.81 0.51
N LYS A 2 28.59 9.43 -0.18
CA LYS A 2 27.21 9.56 0.32
C LYS A 2 26.55 8.19 0.26
N ASN A 3 26.51 7.48 1.38
CA ASN A 3 25.70 6.29 1.54
C ASN A 3 24.26 6.67 1.20
N ARG A 4 23.79 6.32 0.00
CA ARG A 4 22.36 6.25 -0.30
C ARG A 4 21.80 5.25 0.69
N GLN A 5 21.31 5.72 1.83
CA GLN A 5 20.56 4.91 2.75
C GLN A 5 19.38 4.37 1.93
N LEU A 6 19.44 3.08 1.60
CA LEU A 6 18.34 2.36 1.00
C LEU A 6 17.30 2.26 2.12
N GLU A 7 16.51 3.31 2.29
CA GLU A 7 15.49 3.41 3.34
C GLU A 7 14.30 2.52 2.96
N PHE A 8 14.38 1.27 3.40
CA PHE A 8 13.22 0.38 3.44
C PHE A 8 12.20 0.96 4.42
N LYS A 9 10.97 1.13 3.93
CA LYS A 9 9.86 1.76 4.66
C LYS A 9 9.28 0.83 5.72
N THR A 10 9.22 -0.47 5.46
CA THR A 10 8.68 -1.45 6.41
C THR A 10 9.80 -2.14 7.20
N LYS A 11 9.48 -2.52 8.44
CA LYS A 11 10.41 -3.25 9.32
C LYS A 11 10.83 -4.60 8.71
N PHE A 12 9.90 -5.28 8.03
CA PHE A 12 10.16 -6.56 7.38
C PHE A 12 11.25 -6.44 6.30
N TRP A 13 11.12 -5.48 5.37
CA TRP A 13 12.09 -5.31 4.29
C TRP A 13 13.45 -4.80 4.81
N ARG A 14 13.45 -4.04 5.90
CA ARG A 14 14.68 -3.62 6.59
C ARG A 14 15.42 -4.81 7.22
N ASP A 15 14.71 -5.70 7.91
CA ASP A 15 15.28 -6.92 8.49
C ASP A 15 15.75 -7.91 7.40
N ALA A 16 14.98 -8.03 6.31
CA ALA A 16 15.38 -8.83 5.15
C ALA A 16 16.65 -8.29 4.47
N ALA A 17 16.74 -6.97 4.30
CA ALA A 17 17.91 -6.31 3.72
C ALA A 17 19.15 -6.42 4.60
N ALA A 18 18.99 -6.48 5.94
CA ALA A 18 20.09 -6.70 6.87
C ALA A 18 20.66 -8.13 6.81
N ARG A 19 19.84 -9.11 6.38
CA ARG A 19 20.22 -10.53 6.27
C ARG A 19 20.73 -10.92 4.88
N LEU A 20 20.52 -10.06 3.88
CA LEU A 20 20.84 -10.36 2.47
C LEU A 20 22.01 -9.51 1.96
N PRO A 21 22.84 -10.06 1.05
CA PRO A 21 23.90 -9.29 0.41
C PRO A 21 23.34 -8.08 -0.37
N VAL A 22 24.09 -6.98 -0.39
CA VAL A 22 23.71 -5.69 -1.00
C VAL A 22 23.29 -5.81 -2.47
N ARG A 23 23.80 -6.80 -3.21
CA ARG A 23 23.40 -7.07 -4.61
C ARG A 23 21.89 -7.29 -4.79
N TYR A 24 21.18 -7.72 -3.75
CA TYR A 24 19.74 -7.95 -3.79
C TYR A 24 18.91 -6.77 -3.30
N HIS A 25 19.52 -5.69 -2.80
CA HIS A 25 18.77 -4.55 -2.25
C HIS A 25 17.90 -3.85 -3.28
N ALA A 26 18.33 -3.76 -4.54
CA ALA A 26 17.52 -3.19 -5.61
C ALA A 26 16.24 -4.01 -5.88
N ASP A 27 16.35 -5.33 -5.77
CA ASP A 27 15.23 -6.25 -5.96
C ASP A 27 14.26 -6.20 -4.77
N LEU A 28 14.81 -6.22 -3.55
CA LEU A 28 14.05 -6.02 -2.30
C LEU A 28 13.29 -4.68 -2.32
N GLN A 29 13.90 -3.60 -2.82
CA GLN A 29 13.23 -2.29 -2.93
C GLN A 29 12.08 -2.30 -3.94
N ARG A 30 12.22 -3.05 -5.04
CA ARG A 30 11.11 -3.22 -6.00
C ARG A 30 9.98 -4.02 -5.36
N ALA A 31 10.30 -5.11 -4.68
CA ALA A 31 9.33 -5.94 -4.00
C ALA A 31 8.56 -5.15 -2.93
N GLU A 32 9.24 -4.37 -2.08
CA GLU A 32 8.61 -3.49 -1.10
C GLU A 32 7.65 -2.49 -1.75
N ARG A 33 8.05 -1.87 -2.88
CA ARG A 33 7.18 -0.93 -3.59
C ARG A 33 5.92 -1.58 -4.14
N VAL A 34 6.03 -2.81 -4.66
CA VAL A 34 4.89 -3.58 -5.15
C VAL A 34 3.95 -3.93 -4.00
N GLU A 35 4.49 -4.40 -2.87
CA GLU A 35 3.70 -4.70 -1.67
C GLU A 35 2.93 -3.47 -1.16
N LEU A 36 3.62 -2.33 -1.05
CA LEU A 36 2.99 -1.06 -0.63
C LEU A 36 1.95 -0.57 -1.65
N ALA A 37 2.18 -0.74 -2.95
CA ALA A 37 1.23 -0.39 -3.99
C ALA A 37 -0.03 -1.28 -3.93
N LEU A 38 0.14 -2.58 -3.70
CA LEU A 38 -0.97 -3.52 -3.50
C LEU A 38 -1.78 -3.18 -2.26
N GLY A 39 -1.13 -2.87 -1.13
CA GLY A 39 -1.81 -2.40 0.07
C GLY A 39 -2.67 -1.16 -0.20
N ARG A 40 -2.12 -0.17 -0.91
CA ARG A 40 -2.87 1.04 -1.32
C ARG A 40 -4.04 0.74 -2.26
N LEU A 41 -3.87 -0.20 -3.20
CA LEU A 41 -4.94 -0.62 -4.10
C LEU A 41 -6.08 -1.31 -3.33
N VAL A 42 -5.76 -2.17 -2.36
CA VAL A 42 -6.76 -2.81 -1.49
C VAL A 42 -7.48 -1.77 -0.65
N ASP A 43 -6.77 -0.81 -0.06
CA ASP A 43 -7.40 0.30 0.69
C ASP A 43 -8.29 1.18 -0.20
N ALA A 44 -7.83 1.50 -1.41
CA ALA A 44 -8.64 2.24 -2.38
C ALA A 44 -9.90 1.47 -2.78
N PHE A 45 -9.77 0.17 -3.04
CA PHE A 45 -10.90 -0.70 -3.36
C PHE A 45 -11.88 -0.81 -2.18
N ARG A 46 -11.37 -0.92 -0.95
CA ARG A 46 -12.17 -0.92 0.27
C ARG A 46 -12.90 0.40 0.47
N ARG A 47 -12.27 1.55 0.17
CA ARG A 47 -12.94 2.87 0.19
C ARG A 47 -14.03 2.96 -0.87
N VAL A 48 -13.78 2.50 -2.09
CA VAL A 48 -14.79 2.46 -3.17
C VAL A 48 -15.97 1.56 -2.79
N LYS A 49 -15.70 0.36 -2.26
CA LYS A 49 -16.76 -0.54 -1.76
C LYS A 49 -17.57 0.11 -0.65
N ASN A 50 -16.92 0.79 0.29
CA ASN A 50 -17.61 1.50 1.36
C ASN A 50 -18.39 2.72 0.85
N ALA A 51 -17.91 3.42 -0.18
CA ALA A 51 -18.61 4.54 -0.80
C ALA A 51 -19.84 4.07 -1.61
N LEU A 52 -19.72 2.95 -2.32
CA LEU A 52 -20.83 2.31 -3.05
C LEU A 52 -21.86 1.71 -2.08
N GLY A 53 -21.40 1.07 -0.99
CA GLY A 53 -22.28 0.54 0.06
C GLY A 53 -22.92 1.62 0.95
N ARG A 54 -22.36 2.84 0.98
CA ARG A 54 -22.93 4.03 1.61
C ARG A 54 -23.66 4.95 0.62
N ARG A 55 -24.14 4.47 -0.53
CA ARG A 55 -25.30 5.11 -1.14
C ARG A 55 -26.51 4.67 -0.32
N PRO A 56 -27.01 5.45 0.68
CA PRO A 56 -28.41 5.31 1.00
C PRO A 56 -29.11 5.57 -0.33
N PHE A 57 -29.99 4.65 -0.73
CA PHE A 57 -31.04 5.01 -1.65
C PHE A 57 -31.72 6.22 -0.98
N HIS A 58 -31.37 7.43 -1.43
CA HIS A 58 -32.01 8.65 -1.00
C HIS A 58 -33.37 8.57 -1.69
N THR A 59 -34.25 7.72 -1.18
CA THR A 59 -35.66 7.73 -1.52
C THR A 59 -36.10 9.12 -1.11
N PRO A 60 -36.48 10.01 -2.04
CA PRO A 60 -37.13 11.24 -1.64
C PRO A 60 -38.46 10.80 -1.02
N ARG A 61 -38.49 10.69 0.32
CA ARG A 61 -39.70 10.41 1.06
C ARG A 61 -40.48 11.72 1.10
N GLY A 62 -41.16 11.99 -0.01
CA GLY A 62 -41.97 13.19 -0.20
C GLY A 62 -42.68 13.13 -1.54
N ALA A 63 -43.81 12.43 -1.60
CA ALA A 63 -44.96 12.78 -2.43
C ALA A 63 -46.17 11.91 -2.03
N HIS A 64 -47.24 12.60 -1.63
CA HIS A 64 -48.58 12.14 -1.21
C HIS A 64 -48.78 11.79 0.26
#